data_AF-A0A961CJ53-F1
#
_entry.id   AF-A0A961CJ53-F1
#
_cell.length_a   1.000
_cell.length_b   1.000
_cell.length_c   1.000
_cell.angle_alpha   90.00
_cell.angle_beta   90.00
_cell.angle_gamma   90.00
#
_symmetry.space_group_name_H-M   'P 1'
#
loop_
_entity.id
_entity.type
_entity.pdbx_description
1 polymer ?
#
loop_
_entity_poly.entity_id
_entity_poly.type
_entity_poly.pdbx_seq_one_letter_code
_entity_poly.pdbx_strand_id
1 'polypeptide(L)'
;MDAAAGLDVPISEPSAMKTRPQRRERPVSAPAAQADRTSAPRSAPLESNFSIPAAIPDSPAAIPVEAPGTGSGDVPITAAANVVATEPTPVPAASAAAMVAATGTAAATSVADLFTDLLAPIREFFEGAALLVRRTFFNQAPTLDPIQLTGQSEGTITGVIGAVDPEGDPLVYSISQAPRYGSAVVDTDGTYTYTPGPGFTGIDSFIVEAADTGFHINLLDLFRAAGTSANVAVAQGASIARVQFEFVYRYGAQFWSSEARAALESVATTLSTYLVVDSPVTVTFDVTGESSSMSATLASAGSDLVGSDPGFLRTVVQNKILTGADANGADADGTISWNFGRTWDYGRTVADNQYDFQSTAMHELLHTLGFLSNTDRPGANTGLSWTVFDSYLVTSGGTAVIGGDYRWNSAYNTNMLGGSGGLYFGGPNAVAAYGGPVPLYTPSPWDAGSSISHLDDRTFTGSNQKLMNAVVDLGRGVRIISPVEVAILEDLGYTLTPGTGSVAWALIGVVFIRRRRRRD
;
A
#
# COMPACT_ATOMS: atom_id res chain seq x y z
N MET A 1 -5.91 25.03 -65.15
CA MET A 1 -6.32 23.79 -65.87
C MET A 1 -7.49 23.17 -65.09
N ASP A 2 -8.64 23.86 -64.94
CA ASP A 2 -9.60 24.44 -65.92
C ASP A 2 -10.60 23.36 -66.38
N ALA A 3 -11.92 23.56 -66.49
CA ALA A 3 -12.87 24.62 -66.10
C ALA A 3 -14.29 23.95 -66.04
N ALA A 4 -15.20 24.20 -65.08
CA ALA A 4 -16.06 25.36 -64.81
C ALA A 4 -17.27 25.58 -65.78
N ALA A 5 -18.48 25.79 -65.19
CA ALA A 5 -19.80 26.11 -65.79
C ALA A 5 -20.49 25.03 -66.66
N GLY A 6 -21.83 24.99 -66.80
CA GLY A 6 -22.94 25.76 -66.18
C GLY A 6 -24.26 24.94 -66.19
N LEU A 7 -25.19 25.07 -65.24
CA LEU A 7 -26.14 26.18 -64.98
C LEU A 7 -27.40 26.14 -65.87
N ASP A 8 -28.53 25.64 -65.36
CA ASP A 8 -29.88 26.10 -65.77
C ASP A 8 -30.99 25.73 -64.75
N VAL A 9 -31.93 26.66 -64.51
CA VAL A 9 -33.06 26.63 -63.54
C VAL A 9 -34.02 27.76 -64.00
N PRO A 10 -35.36 27.57 -64.21
CA PRO A 10 -36.32 28.05 -63.19
C PRO A 10 -37.80 27.54 -63.20
N ILE A 11 -38.54 27.98 -62.17
CA ILE A 11 -40.02 28.09 -61.94
C ILE A 11 -40.92 26.83 -61.98
N SER A 12 -41.57 26.54 -60.83
CA SER A 12 -43.06 26.53 -60.70
C SER A 12 -43.54 26.27 -59.25
N GLU A 13 -44.22 27.26 -58.68
CA GLU A 13 -45.08 27.21 -57.47
C GLU A 13 -46.36 28.02 -57.81
N PRO A 14 -47.56 27.88 -57.16
CA PRO A 14 -47.73 28.03 -55.69
C PRO A 14 -48.96 27.31 -55.02
N SER A 15 -49.16 27.57 -53.71
CA SER A 15 -50.48 27.57 -52.99
C SER A 15 -51.24 26.23 -52.76
N ALA A 16 -52.15 26.06 -51.79
CA ALA A 16 -52.50 26.74 -50.51
C ALA A 16 -53.43 25.79 -49.69
N MET A 17 -53.19 25.47 -48.41
CA MET A 17 -53.59 26.17 -47.15
C MET A 17 -54.99 25.79 -46.57
N LYS A 18 -55.11 25.72 -45.21
CA LYS A 18 -56.35 25.83 -44.36
C LYS A 18 -57.33 24.61 -44.32
N THR A 19 -58.04 24.27 -43.22
CA THR A 19 -57.99 24.69 -41.79
C THR A 19 -58.55 23.65 -40.79
N ARG A 20 -58.30 23.92 -39.50
CA ARG A 20 -58.76 23.28 -38.23
C ARG A 20 -60.27 23.45 -37.92
N PRO A 21 -60.83 22.72 -36.90
CA PRO A 21 -61.43 23.42 -35.75
C PRO A 21 -61.12 22.81 -34.35
N GLN A 22 -61.61 23.43 -33.26
CA GLN A 22 -61.32 23.11 -31.84
C GLN A 22 -62.57 22.87 -30.97
N ARG A 23 -62.38 22.21 -29.81
CA ARG A 23 -62.99 22.54 -28.48
C ARG A 23 -61.99 22.10 -27.38
N ARG A 24 -61.62 22.87 -26.33
CA ARG A 24 -62.35 23.59 -25.24
C ARG A 24 -63.12 22.62 -24.32
N GLU A 25 -63.03 22.68 -22.99
CA GLU A 25 -62.51 23.69 -22.02
C GLU A 25 -62.21 22.98 -20.64
N ARG A 26 -61.78 23.54 -19.48
CA ARG A 26 -61.62 24.90 -18.88
C ARG A 26 -60.67 24.85 -17.64
N PRO A 27 -59.90 25.90 -17.29
CA PRO A 27 -59.10 26.00 -16.06
C PRO A 27 -59.82 26.75 -14.89
N VAL A 28 -59.41 26.46 -13.64
CA VAL A 28 -59.84 27.05 -12.35
C VAL A 28 -58.71 26.79 -11.32
N SER A 29 -58.30 27.61 -10.34
CA SER A 29 -58.30 29.08 -10.09
C SER A 29 -57.33 29.35 -8.91
N ALA A 30 -56.75 30.55 -8.78
CA ALA A 30 -55.97 30.98 -7.60
C ALA A 30 -56.77 31.96 -6.70
N PRO A 31 -56.36 32.16 -5.42
CA PRO A 31 -55.62 33.37 -5.02
C PRO A 31 -54.41 33.03 -4.09
N ALA A 32 -53.32 33.81 -3.95
CA ALA A 32 -53.16 35.19 -3.44
C ALA A 32 -53.64 35.35 -1.97
N ALA A 33 -52.94 36.00 -1.03
CA ALA A 33 -51.66 36.74 -1.01
C ALA A 33 -50.96 36.52 0.38
N GLN A 34 -49.88 37.17 0.84
CA GLN A 34 -49.13 38.35 0.39
C GLN A 34 -47.63 38.24 0.75
N ALA A 35 -47.03 39.17 1.52
CA ALA A 35 -45.62 39.16 1.95
C ALA A 35 -45.43 39.91 3.30
N ASP A 36 -44.44 39.49 4.09
CA ASP A 36 -43.71 40.35 5.04
C ASP A 36 -42.27 39.80 5.29
N ARG A 37 -41.45 40.54 6.04
CA ARG A 37 -40.02 40.31 6.31
C ARG A 37 -39.80 39.70 7.70
N THR A 38 -38.78 38.86 7.88
CA THR A 38 -37.72 39.03 8.93
C THR A 38 -36.70 37.86 8.94
N SER A 39 -35.48 38.18 9.40
CA SER A 39 -34.46 37.32 10.06
C SER A 39 -34.26 35.84 9.65
N ALA A 40 -33.03 35.52 9.23
CA ALA A 40 -32.41 34.22 9.51
C ALA A 40 -32.04 34.10 11.02
N PRO A 41 -31.78 32.89 11.56
CA PRO A 41 -30.41 32.37 11.49
C PRO A 41 -30.25 30.84 11.37
N ARG A 42 -29.03 30.42 10.96
CA ARG A 42 -28.30 29.18 11.29
C ARG A 42 -29.08 27.86 11.45
N SER A 43 -28.88 26.95 10.50
CA SER A 43 -29.02 25.50 10.72
C SER A 43 -27.72 24.93 11.32
N ALA A 44 -27.83 24.05 12.31
CA ALA A 44 -26.73 23.27 12.87
C ALA A 44 -26.65 21.88 12.21
N PRO A 45 -25.54 21.12 12.34
CA PRO A 45 -25.45 19.73 11.90
C PRO A 45 -26.43 18.81 12.65
N LEU A 46 -26.72 17.65 12.05
CA LEU A 46 -27.55 16.61 12.66
C LEU A 46 -26.67 15.66 13.49
N GLU A 47 -26.70 15.77 14.82
CA GLU A 47 -26.13 14.75 15.70
C GLU A 47 -27.03 13.51 15.80
N SER A 48 -26.48 12.34 15.48
CA SER A 48 -27.15 11.05 15.67
C SER A 48 -26.99 10.57 17.12
N ASN A 49 -27.97 10.87 17.96
CA ASN A 49 -28.02 10.42 19.36
C ASN A 49 -27.94 8.88 19.49
N PHE A 50 -26.91 8.38 20.18
CA PHE A 50 -26.89 7.05 20.78
C PHE A 50 -26.32 7.10 22.20
N SER A 51 -27.18 7.01 23.20
CA SER A 51 -26.79 7.12 24.61
C SER A 51 -26.18 5.82 25.14
N ILE A 52 -24.98 5.90 25.70
CA ILE A 52 -24.31 4.80 26.40
C ILE A 52 -24.81 4.72 27.86
N PRO A 53 -25.29 3.56 28.36
CA PRO A 53 -25.56 3.35 29.78
C PRO A 53 -24.26 3.07 30.57
N ALA A 54 -24.18 3.54 31.81
CA ALA A 54 -22.92 3.61 32.55
C ALA A 54 -22.51 2.34 33.33
N ALA A 55 -21.18 2.10 33.31
CA ALA A 55 -20.29 1.35 34.20
C ALA A 55 -20.84 0.47 35.36
N ILE A 56 -20.34 -0.79 35.39
CA ILE A 56 -19.95 -1.55 36.61
C ILE A 56 -18.67 -2.39 36.28
N PRO A 57 -17.95 -3.07 37.20
CA PRO A 57 -16.55 -2.68 37.46
C PRO A 57 -15.48 -3.78 37.29
N ASP A 58 -14.22 -3.36 37.46
CA ASP A 58 -13.00 -4.08 37.88
C ASP A 58 -12.72 -5.51 37.35
N SER A 59 -11.65 -5.63 36.55
CA SER A 59 -10.91 -6.89 36.37
C SER A 59 -9.75 -6.99 37.38
N PRO A 60 -9.39 -8.21 37.86
CA PRO A 60 -8.38 -8.40 38.90
C PRO A 60 -6.95 -8.12 38.41
N ALA A 61 -6.05 -7.90 39.37
CA ALA A 61 -4.69 -7.40 39.15
C ALA A 61 -3.75 -8.34 38.38
N ALA A 62 -2.77 -7.75 37.70
CA ALA A 62 -1.69 -8.45 37.01
C ALA A 62 -0.74 -9.16 37.98
N ILE A 63 -0.19 -10.30 37.53
CA ILE A 63 0.87 -11.04 38.23
C ILE A 63 2.22 -10.42 37.82
N PRO A 64 3.14 -10.08 38.75
CA PRO A 64 4.46 -9.59 38.40
C PRO A 64 5.33 -10.70 37.76
N VAL A 65 5.97 -10.39 36.63
CA VAL A 65 7.05 -11.23 36.08
C VAL A 65 8.37 -10.78 36.67
N GLU A 66 9.13 -11.73 37.23
CA GLU A 66 10.42 -11.47 37.88
C GLU A 66 11.55 -11.40 36.83
N ALA A 67 12.44 -10.41 36.94
CA ALA A 67 13.47 -10.15 35.94
C ALA A 67 14.73 -11.01 36.17
N PRO A 68 15.29 -11.66 35.13
CA PRO A 68 16.55 -12.39 35.25
C PRO A 68 17.74 -11.42 35.44
N GLY A 69 18.59 -11.73 36.42
CA GLY A 69 19.68 -10.85 36.84
C GLY A 69 20.91 -10.84 35.91
N THR A 70 21.75 -9.82 36.08
CA THR A 70 23.00 -9.63 35.32
C THR A 70 24.07 -10.66 35.69
N GLY A 71 24.49 -11.49 34.72
CA GLY A 71 25.64 -12.40 34.84
C GLY A 71 26.61 -12.20 33.68
N SER A 72 27.84 -11.77 33.96
CA SER A 72 28.92 -11.66 32.98
C SER A 72 29.84 -12.88 33.05
N GLY A 73 30.22 -13.45 31.91
CA GLY A 73 31.12 -14.60 31.84
C GLY A 73 31.35 -15.11 30.43
N ASP A 74 32.52 -14.80 29.86
CA ASP A 74 32.96 -15.32 28.57
C ASP A 74 33.18 -16.85 28.60
N VAL A 75 32.80 -17.54 27.53
CA VAL A 75 33.15 -18.95 27.28
C VAL A 75 33.67 -19.09 25.84
N PRO A 76 34.89 -19.62 25.61
CA PRO A 76 35.49 -19.67 24.29
C PRO A 76 34.93 -20.82 23.44
N ILE A 77 34.79 -20.56 22.13
CA ILE A 77 34.35 -21.54 21.14
C ILE A 77 35.54 -22.41 20.72
N THR A 78 35.40 -23.75 20.79
CA THR A 78 36.35 -24.72 20.21
C THR A 78 35.68 -25.57 19.14
N ALA A 79 36.35 -25.73 17.99
CA ALA A 79 35.78 -26.36 16.81
C ALA A 79 36.26 -27.81 16.60
N ALA A 80 35.33 -28.71 16.31
CA ALA A 80 35.54 -30.06 15.75
C ALA A 80 34.17 -30.62 15.31
N ALA A 81 34.01 -31.45 14.28
CA ALA A 81 34.87 -31.76 13.13
C ALA A 81 33.99 -32.43 12.04
N ASN A 82 34.45 -32.50 10.78
CA ASN A 82 33.70 -33.18 9.71
C ASN A 82 33.46 -34.67 10.01
N VAL A 83 32.22 -35.13 9.80
CA VAL A 83 31.89 -36.55 9.63
C VAL A 83 31.21 -36.72 8.28
N VAL A 84 31.67 -37.70 7.50
CA VAL A 84 31.21 -37.95 6.12
C VAL A 84 29.92 -38.76 6.14
N ALA A 85 28.89 -38.32 5.42
CA ALA A 85 27.68 -39.09 5.20
C ALA A 85 27.93 -40.26 4.23
N THR A 86 27.33 -41.42 4.52
CA THR A 86 27.31 -42.59 3.62
C THR A 86 25.86 -43.00 3.36
N GLU A 87 25.54 -43.31 2.10
CA GLU A 87 24.17 -43.64 1.68
C GLU A 87 23.66 -44.96 2.32
N PRO A 88 22.35 -45.06 2.64
CA PRO A 88 21.75 -46.28 3.16
C PRO A 88 21.49 -47.30 2.04
N THR A 89 22.09 -48.49 2.14
CA THR A 89 21.78 -49.61 1.26
C THR A 89 20.52 -50.37 1.73
N PRO A 90 19.59 -50.76 0.83
CA PRO A 90 18.36 -51.43 1.21
C PRO A 90 18.53 -52.95 1.37
N VAL A 91 17.87 -53.52 2.39
CA VAL A 91 17.72 -54.98 2.63
C VAL A 91 16.33 -55.26 3.23
N PRO A 92 15.78 -56.49 3.11
CA PRO A 92 14.38 -56.61 2.70
C PRO A 92 13.44 -57.22 3.74
N ALA A 93 12.14 -57.18 3.44
CA ALA A 93 11.10 -57.81 4.25
C ALA A 93 11.23 -59.34 4.26
N ALA A 94 11.40 -59.91 5.46
CA ALA A 94 11.28 -61.34 5.74
C ALA A 94 10.55 -61.55 7.08
N SER A 95 9.76 -62.61 7.19
CA SER A 95 8.74 -62.79 8.23
C SER A 95 9.26 -63.29 9.58
N ALA A 96 8.51 -62.95 10.63
CA ALA A 96 8.70 -63.39 12.01
C ALA A 96 8.82 -64.91 12.21
N ALA A 97 9.72 -65.34 13.11
CA ALA A 97 9.50 -66.39 14.11
C ALA A 97 10.74 -66.62 15.01
N ALA A 98 10.72 -66.15 16.26
CA ALA A 98 11.57 -66.66 17.35
C ALA A 98 11.01 -66.23 18.72
N MET A 99 10.75 -67.18 19.62
CA MET A 99 10.37 -66.90 21.01
C MET A 99 11.03 -67.93 21.95
N VAL A 100 11.44 -67.50 23.14
CA VAL A 100 11.93 -68.28 24.29
C VAL A 100 13.33 -68.91 24.19
N ALA A 101 14.33 -68.26 24.82
CA ALA A 101 15.32 -68.82 25.76
C ALA A 101 16.40 -67.76 26.13
N ALA A 102 16.88 -67.58 27.37
CA ALA A 102 16.40 -68.04 28.68
C ALA A 102 17.03 -67.21 29.85
N THR A 103 16.28 -67.04 30.94
CA THR A 103 16.71 -66.88 32.36
C THR A 103 17.87 -65.94 32.78
N GLY A 104 17.54 -64.97 33.65
CA GLY A 104 18.49 -64.27 34.56
C GLY A 104 18.94 -62.89 34.06
N THR A 105 18.96 -61.81 34.85
CA THR A 105 18.67 -61.64 36.30
C THR A 105 17.89 -60.33 36.50
N ALA A 106 16.90 -60.31 37.41
CA ALA A 106 16.01 -59.15 37.53
C ALA A 106 16.62 -57.99 38.34
N ALA A 107 16.90 -56.88 37.65
CA ALA A 107 16.66 -55.55 38.20
C ALA A 107 15.19 -55.19 37.92
N ALA A 108 14.53 -54.49 38.85
CA ALA A 108 13.09 -54.26 38.77
C ALA A 108 12.72 -53.04 37.91
N THR A 109 12.80 -53.16 36.58
CA THR A 109 11.97 -52.35 35.68
C THR A 109 10.50 -52.64 35.99
N SER A 110 9.69 -51.61 36.17
CA SER A 110 8.28 -51.77 36.45
C SER A 110 7.51 -52.21 35.19
N VAL A 111 6.30 -52.74 35.39
CA VAL A 111 5.40 -53.07 34.28
C VAL A 111 4.97 -51.80 33.53
N ALA A 112 5.00 -50.62 34.18
CA ALA A 112 4.75 -49.35 33.51
C ALA A 112 5.90 -48.96 32.57
N ASP A 113 7.16 -49.15 32.97
CA ASP A 113 8.32 -48.88 32.12
C ASP A 113 8.28 -49.80 30.88
N LEU A 114 8.05 -51.10 31.10
CA LEU A 114 8.01 -52.10 30.02
C LEU A 114 6.82 -51.89 29.05
N PHE A 115 5.69 -51.35 29.51
CA PHE A 115 4.62 -50.88 28.62
C PHE A 115 4.95 -49.55 27.95
N THR A 116 5.70 -48.65 28.60
CA THR A 116 6.09 -47.35 28.03
C THR A 116 7.12 -47.54 26.92
N ASP A 117 8.15 -48.37 27.13
CA ASP A 117 9.15 -48.71 26.12
C ASP A 117 8.56 -49.53 24.95
N LEU A 118 7.52 -50.34 25.19
CA LEU A 118 6.79 -51.04 24.14
C LEU A 118 5.86 -50.11 23.34
N LEU A 119 5.34 -49.06 23.98
CA LEU A 119 4.47 -48.06 23.35
C LEU A 119 5.22 -46.87 22.75
N ALA A 120 6.47 -46.58 23.16
CA ALA A 120 7.24 -45.46 22.62
C ALA A 120 7.49 -45.58 21.11
N PRO A 121 7.94 -46.72 20.55
CA PRO A 121 8.04 -46.91 19.09
C PRO A 121 6.69 -46.84 18.39
N ILE A 122 5.59 -47.20 19.07
CA ILE A 122 4.23 -47.10 18.54
C ILE A 122 3.75 -45.64 18.54
N ARG A 123 4.16 -44.84 19.54
CA ARG A 123 3.88 -43.42 19.67
C ARG A 123 4.66 -42.61 18.64
N GLU A 124 5.95 -42.88 18.48
CA GLU A 124 6.79 -42.33 17.40
C GLU A 124 6.26 -42.75 16.02
N PHE A 125 5.79 -43.99 15.86
CA PHE A 125 5.14 -44.44 14.62
C PHE A 125 3.83 -43.69 14.35
N PHE A 126 2.98 -43.45 15.36
CA PHE A 126 1.74 -42.69 15.16
C PHE A 126 1.97 -41.18 15.00
N GLU A 127 2.93 -40.58 15.69
CA GLU A 127 3.31 -39.18 15.51
C GLU A 127 4.00 -38.97 14.15
N GLY A 128 4.91 -39.86 13.75
CA GLY A 128 5.53 -39.86 12.43
C GLY A 128 4.55 -40.15 11.29
N ALA A 129 3.60 -41.08 11.47
CA ALA A 129 2.54 -41.33 10.49
C ALA A 129 1.52 -40.18 10.43
N ALA A 130 1.19 -39.52 11.55
CA ALA A 130 0.35 -38.34 11.57
C ALA A 130 1.06 -37.15 10.90
N LEU A 131 2.36 -36.96 11.14
CA LEU A 131 3.18 -35.96 10.46
C LEU A 131 3.24 -36.24 8.96
N LEU A 132 3.45 -37.50 8.55
CA LEU A 132 3.45 -37.89 7.14
C LEU A 132 2.09 -37.67 6.47
N VAL A 133 0.97 -37.99 7.14
CA VAL A 133 -0.39 -37.70 6.64
C VAL A 133 -0.62 -36.19 6.54
N ARG A 134 -0.17 -35.41 7.53
CA ARG A 134 -0.24 -33.95 7.52
C ARG A 134 0.56 -33.37 6.35
N ARG A 135 1.85 -33.72 6.23
CA ARG A 135 2.76 -33.34 5.13
C ARG A 135 2.32 -33.78 3.74
N THR A 136 1.52 -34.85 3.62
CA THR A 136 1.07 -35.39 2.32
C THR A 136 -0.31 -34.87 1.89
N PHE A 137 -1.19 -34.53 2.85
CA PHE A 137 -2.60 -34.23 2.58
C PHE A 137 -3.14 -32.95 3.23
N PHE A 138 -2.38 -32.31 4.11
CA PHE A 138 -2.78 -31.10 4.86
C PHE A 138 -1.60 -30.11 5.02
N ASN A 139 -0.62 -30.18 4.11
CA ASN A 139 0.61 -29.39 4.15
C ASN A 139 0.27 -27.89 4.14
N GLN A 140 0.92 -27.07 4.96
CA GLN A 140 0.63 -25.64 5.09
C GLN A 140 1.68 -24.80 4.36
N ALA A 141 1.36 -23.55 4.03
CA ALA A 141 2.38 -22.65 3.49
C ALA A 141 3.33 -22.25 4.65
N PRO A 142 4.63 -22.05 4.38
CA PRO A 142 5.56 -21.53 5.39
C PRO A 142 5.08 -20.18 5.92
N THR A 143 5.21 -19.93 7.20
CA THR A 143 4.95 -18.61 7.80
C THR A 143 6.22 -17.78 7.84
N LEU A 144 6.16 -16.53 7.37
CA LEU A 144 7.27 -15.57 7.41
C LEU A 144 6.74 -14.20 7.82
N ASP A 145 7.14 -13.73 9.00
CA ASP A 145 6.83 -12.38 9.48
C ASP A 145 7.64 -11.30 8.73
N PRO A 146 7.14 -10.06 8.61
CA PRO A 146 7.91 -8.94 8.05
C PRO A 146 9.20 -8.69 8.83
N ILE A 147 10.35 -8.87 8.19
CA ILE A 147 11.65 -8.83 8.86
C ILE A 147 12.00 -7.39 9.22
N GLN A 148 12.04 -7.14 10.52
CA GLN A 148 12.34 -5.83 11.07
C GLN A 148 13.80 -5.44 10.85
N LEU A 149 14.00 -4.13 10.66
CA LEU A 149 15.22 -3.49 10.17
C LEU A 149 16.52 -4.01 10.81
N THR A 150 17.29 -4.80 10.06
CA THR A 150 18.72 -4.94 10.31
C THR A 150 19.44 -3.67 9.85
N GLY A 151 20.31 -3.11 10.70
CA GLY A 151 21.01 -1.86 10.40
C GLY A 151 22.49 -1.89 10.72
N GLN A 152 23.31 -1.32 9.83
CA GLN A 152 24.73 -1.07 10.05
C GLN A 152 25.10 0.36 9.63
N SER A 153 26.18 0.90 10.21
CA SER A 153 26.62 2.28 9.89
C SER A 153 27.19 2.38 8.47
N GLU A 154 28.02 1.42 8.05
CA GLU A 154 28.67 1.37 6.75
C GLU A 154 28.81 -0.10 6.29
N GLY A 155 28.99 -0.34 4.99
CA GLY A 155 29.27 -1.68 4.44
C GLY A 155 28.04 -2.48 4.02
N THR A 156 28.23 -3.79 3.84
CA THR A 156 27.19 -4.75 3.46
C THR A 156 26.42 -5.25 4.69
N ILE A 157 25.11 -5.34 4.60
CA ILE A 157 24.24 -5.85 5.66
C ILE A 157 23.93 -7.31 5.36
N THR A 158 24.22 -8.21 6.31
CA THR A 158 23.97 -9.66 6.19
C THR A 158 23.01 -10.13 7.27
N GLY A 159 22.13 -11.08 6.93
CA GLY A 159 21.19 -11.66 7.88
C GLY A 159 20.64 -13.01 7.42
N VAL A 160 19.60 -13.48 8.11
CA VAL A 160 18.82 -14.67 7.76
C VAL A 160 17.34 -14.32 7.65
N ILE A 161 16.62 -15.03 6.79
CA ILE A 161 15.18 -14.81 6.53
C ILE A 161 14.32 -15.49 7.60
N GLY A 162 14.63 -16.73 7.97
CA GLY A 162 14.05 -17.37 9.16
C GLY A 162 12.55 -17.67 9.08
N ALA A 163 12.01 -17.97 7.89
CA ALA A 163 10.65 -18.49 7.77
C ALA A 163 10.50 -19.83 8.52
N VAL A 164 9.30 -20.10 9.02
CA VAL A 164 8.98 -21.30 9.79
C VAL A 164 7.96 -22.13 9.02
N ASP A 165 8.28 -23.40 8.80
CA ASP A 165 7.35 -24.37 8.22
C ASP A 165 6.49 -25.05 9.31
N PRO A 166 5.14 -25.06 9.20
CA PRO A 166 4.30 -25.67 10.23
C PRO A 166 4.40 -27.20 10.31
N GLU A 167 4.85 -27.89 9.27
CA GLU A 167 5.08 -29.34 9.19
C GLU A 167 6.55 -29.72 9.47
N GLY A 168 7.47 -28.76 9.38
CA GLY A 168 8.92 -28.93 9.54
C GLY A 168 9.66 -29.24 8.24
N ASP A 169 9.06 -28.89 7.10
CA ASP A 169 9.64 -29.14 5.77
C ASP A 169 10.84 -28.21 5.47
N PRO A 170 11.85 -28.68 4.71
CA PRO A 170 12.94 -27.83 4.28
C PRO A 170 12.42 -26.69 3.40
N LEU A 171 12.87 -25.47 3.70
CA LEU A 171 12.47 -24.27 2.96
C LEU A 171 13.55 -23.87 1.95
N VAL A 172 13.10 -23.33 0.82
CA VAL A 172 13.95 -22.63 -0.16
C VAL A 172 13.51 -21.19 -0.30
N TYR A 173 14.49 -20.30 -0.39
CA TYR A 173 14.27 -18.85 -0.43
C TYR A 173 14.68 -18.26 -1.77
N SER A 174 13.97 -17.20 -2.21
CA SER A 174 14.35 -16.42 -3.38
C SER A 174 13.91 -14.96 -3.27
N ILE A 175 14.64 -14.05 -3.91
CA ILE A 175 14.26 -12.63 -3.97
C ILE A 175 13.21 -12.40 -5.05
N SER A 176 11.99 -12.01 -4.66
CA SER A 176 10.88 -11.77 -5.58
C SER A 176 10.82 -10.29 -6.01
N GLN A 177 11.16 -9.34 -5.14
CA GLN A 177 11.33 -7.92 -5.50
C GLN A 177 12.70 -7.40 -5.05
N ALA A 178 13.47 -6.87 -6.00
CA ALA A 178 14.76 -6.25 -5.73
C ALA A 178 14.62 -4.90 -4.99
N PRO A 179 15.63 -4.49 -4.19
CA PRO A 179 15.66 -3.19 -3.51
C PRO A 179 15.86 -2.01 -4.49
N ARG A 180 15.57 -0.78 -4.06
CA ARG A 180 15.52 0.43 -4.92
C ARG A 180 16.83 1.20 -4.98
N TYR A 181 17.59 1.21 -3.88
CA TYR A 181 18.78 2.04 -3.69
C TYR A 181 20.08 1.23 -3.54
N GLY A 182 20.00 -0.06 -3.26
CA GLY A 182 21.11 -1.02 -3.30
C GLY A 182 20.83 -2.26 -4.16
N SER A 183 21.44 -3.37 -3.79
CA SER A 183 21.20 -4.70 -4.38
C SER A 183 21.24 -5.77 -3.29
N ALA A 184 20.29 -6.71 -3.30
CA ALA A 184 20.26 -7.83 -2.36
C ALA A 184 20.43 -9.17 -3.10
N VAL A 185 21.19 -10.07 -2.50
CA VAL A 185 21.26 -11.50 -2.84
C VAL A 185 20.68 -12.27 -1.66
N VAL A 186 19.85 -13.27 -1.96
CA VAL A 186 19.29 -14.22 -1.00
C VAL A 186 19.69 -15.61 -1.50
N ASP A 187 20.41 -16.35 -0.68
CA ASP A 187 20.82 -17.72 -0.96
C ASP A 187 19.71 -18.71 -0.56
N THR A 188 19.74 -19.93 -1.10
CA THR A 188 18.63 -20.87 -0.98
C THR A 188 18.37 -21.37 0.44
N ASP A 189 19.34 -21.21 1.36
CA ASP A 189 19.21 -21.52 2.79
C ASP A 189 18.57 -20.38 3.60
N GLY A 190 18.27 -19.24 2.97
CA GLY A 190 17.70 -18.08 3.60
C GLY A 190 18.73 -17.17 4.26
N THR A 191 20.03 -17.37 4.06
CA THR A 191 21.01 -16.31 4.29
C THR A 191 20.87 -15.21 3.22
N TYR A 192 21.16 -13.96 3.58
CA TYR A 192 21.12 -12.84 2.62
C TYR A 192 22.28 -11.87 2.81
N THR A 193 22.64 -11.19 1.71
CA THR A 193 23.58 -10.07 1.67
C THR A 193 22.98 -8.91 0.90
N TYR A 194 22.71 -7.80 1.59
CA TYR A 194 22.39 -6.51 1.00
C TYR A 194 23.65 -5.64 0.86
N THR A 195 23.84 -5.09 -0.33
CA THR A 195 24.90 -4.13 -0.66
C THR A 195 24.25 -2.78 -0.98
N PRO A 196 24.46 -1.73 -0.17
CA PRO A 196 23.96 -0.38 -0.46
C PRO A 196 24.53 0.20 -1.76
N GLY A 197 23.79 1.10 -2.40
CA GLY A 197 24.32 1.94 -3.46
C GLY A 197 25.47 2.84 -2.96
N PRO A 198 26.42 3.25 -3.82
CA PRO A 198 27.55 4.08 -3.41
C PRO A 198 27.10 5.40 -2.75
N GLY A 199 27.41 5.56 -1.45
CA GLY A 199 27.02 6.73 -0.67
C GLY A 199 25.56 6.74 -0.19
N PHE A 200 24.82 5.64 -0.34
CA PHE A 200 23.45 5.54 0.17
C PHE A 200 23.42 5.60 1.70
N THR A 201 22.45 6.34 2.24
CA THR A 201 22.13 6.46 3.66
C THR A 201 20.62 6.63 3.76
N GLY A 202 19.94 5.80 4.55
CA GLY A 202 18.48 5.72 4.57
C GLY A 202 17.96 4.29 4.76
N ILE A 203 16.68 4.06 4.40
CA ILE A 203 16.05 2.72 4.42
C ILE A 203 15.81 2.26 2.99
N ASP A 204 16.08 0.99 2.73
CA ASP A 204 15.69 0.26 1.52
C ASP A 204 14.91 -1.00 1.91
N SER A 205 14.22 -1.63 0.96
CA SER A 205 13.48 -2.87 1.23
C SER A 205 13.38 -3.78 0.02
N PHE A 206 13.45 -5.08 0.25
CA PHE A 206 13.26 -6.12 -0.78
C PHE A 206 12.23 -7.16 -0.32
N ILE A 207 11.57 -7.83 -1.26
CA ILE A 207 10.58 -8.88 -0.94
C ILE A 207 11.22 -10.23 -1.20
N VAL A 208 11.11 -11.13 -0.22
CA VAL A 208 11.61 -12.51 -0.29
C VAL A 208 10.44 -13.46 -0.25
N GLU A 209 10.51 -14.49 -1.09
CA GLU A 209 9.59 -15.62 -1.13
C GLU A 209 10.27 -16.83 -0.46
N ALA A 210 9.56 -17.47 0.46
CA ALA A 210 9.96 -18.70 1.14
C ALA A 210 8.94 -19.81 0.79
N ALA A 211 9.41 -20.87 0.13
CA ALA A 211 8.57 -21.99 -0.31
C ALA A 211 8.99 -23.30 0.36
N ASP A 212 8.02 -24.19 0.63
CA ASP A 212 8.30 -25.54 1.12
C ASP A 212 8.88 -26.41 -0.01
N THR A 213 9.71 -27.40 0.29
CA THR A 213 10.17 -28.41 -0.70
C THR A 213 9.42 -29.74 -0.60
N GLY A 214 8.29 -29.75 0.10
CA GLY A 214 7.44 -30.91 0.31
C GLY A 214 6.49 -31.19 -0.85
N PHE A 215 5.41 -31.90 -0.53
CA PHE A 215 4.34 -32.19 -1.48
C PHE A 215 3.14 -31.31 -1.14
N HIS A 216 2.84 -30.31 -1.97
CA HIS A 216 1.93 -29.21 -1.61
C HIS A 216 0.42 -29.56 -1.61
N ILE A 217 0.01 -30.82 -1.48
CA ILE A 217 -1.43 -31.11 -1.34
C ILE A 217 -1.91 -30.74 0.07
N ASN A 218 -2.88 -29.82 0.10
CA ASN A 218 -3.76 -29.60 1.24
C ASN A 218 -5.19 -29.89 0.80
N LEU A 219 -5.85 -30.88 1.41
CA LEU A 219 -7.21 -31.29 1.07
C LEU A 219 -8.28 -30.27 1.51
N LEU A 220 -7.91 -29.28 2.34
CA LEU A 220 -8.76 -28.17 2.74
C LEU A 220 -8.55 -26.92 1.87
N ASP A 221 -7.36 -26.79 1.26
CA ASP A 221 -7.05 -25.77 0.25
C ASP A 221 -6.20 -26.36 -0.89
N LEU A 222 -6.90 -26.96 -1.86
CA LEU A 222 -6.30 -27.69 -2.99
C LEU A 222 -5.55 -26.79 -3.99
N PHE A 223 -5.62 -25.46 -3.83
CA PHE A 223 -5.04 -24.48 -4.75
C PHE A 223 -4.15 -23.45 -4.04
N ARG A 224 -3.72 -23.72 -2.79
CA ARG A 224 -2.84 -22.82 -2.03
C ARG A 224 -1.52 -22.55 -2.76
N ALA A 225 -0.92 -21.39 -2.50
CA ALA A 225 0.45 -21.12 -2.91
C ALA A 225 1.43 -22.04 -2.15
N ALA A 226 2.50 -22.49 -2.83
CA ALA A 226 3.55 -23.34 -2.26
C ALA A 226 4.54 -22.58 -1.35
N GLY A 227 4.31 -21.29 -1.13
CA GLY A 227 5.21 -20.40 -0.41
C GLY A 227 4.54 -19.09 -0.02
N THR A 228 5.21 -18.37 0.89
CA THR A 228 4.79 -17.08 1.45
C THR A 228 5.83 -16.02 1.12
N SER A 229 5.40 -14.79 0.87
CA SER A 229 6.29 -13.65 0.66
C SER A 229 6.22 -12.66 1.82
N ALA A 230 7.36 -12.12 2.23
CA ALA A 230 7.45 -11.04 3.20
C ALA A 230 8.41 -9.93 2.78
N ASN A 231 8.20 -8.74 3.33
CA ASN A 231 9.08 -7.60 3.16
C ASN A 231 10.28 -7.71 4.12
N VAL A 232 11.47 -7.42 3.62
CA VAL A 232 12.72 -7.34 4.37
C VAL A 232 13.26 -5.92 4.24
N ALA A 233 13.17 -5.16 5.33
CA ALA A 233 13.67 -3.79 5.38
C ALA A 233 15.10 -3.73 5.92
N VAL A 234 15.92 -2.85 5.36
CA VAL A 234 17.33 -2.66 5.75
C VAL A 234 17.66 -1.19 5.97
N ALA A 235 18.40 -0.87 7.04
CA ALA A 235 18.79 0.50 7.38
C ALA A 235 20.28 0.73 7.19
N GLN A 236 20.65 1.69 6.34
CA GLN A 236 22.04 2.09 6.12
C GLN A 236 22.33 3.42 6.82
N GLY A 237 23.15 3.39 7.87
CA GLY A 237 23.58 4.55 8.66
C GLY A 237 23.32 4.38 10.17
N ALA A 238 24.15 5.02 11.00
CA ALA A 238 24.16 4.82 12.45
C ALA A 238 22.91 5.31 13.20
N SER A 239 22.09 6.19 12.60
CA SER A 239 20.86 6.73 13.21
C SER A 239 19.92 7.22 12.12
N ILE A 240 19.16 6.30 11.53
CA ILE A 240 18.14 6.63 10.53
C ILE A 240 16.79 6.80 11.21
N ALA A 241 16.35 8.05 11.31
CA ALA A 241 14.97 8.39 11.60
C ALA A 241 14.06 7.91 10.45
N ARG A 242 12.85 7.46 10.79
CA ARG A 242 11.94 6.79 9.84
C ARG A 242 10.48 7.05 10.15
N VAL A 243 9.63 6.86 9.15
CA VAL A 243 8.19 6.68 9.34
C VAL A 243 7.90 5.20 9.59
N GLN A 244 7.16 4.91 10.66
CA GLN A 244 6.56 3.62 10.94
C GLN A 244 5.04 3.76 10.85
N PHE A 245 4.39 2.78 10.21
CA PHE A 245 2.93 2.74 10.08
C PHE A 245 2.38 1.71 11.08
N GLU A 246 1.28 2.04 11.75
CA GLU A 246 0.59 1.16 12.69
C GLU A 246 -0.88 1.02 12.27
N PHE A 247 -1.35 -0.22 12.10
CA PHE A 247 -2.70 -0.50 11.58
C PHE A 247 -3.58 -1.10 12.67
N VAL A 248 -4.52 -0.30 13.19
CA VAL A 248 -5.44 -0.71 14.25
C VAL A 248 -6.76 -1.15 13.63
N TYR A 249 -6.93 -2.46 13.46
CA TYR A 249 -8.11 -3.05 12.85
C TYR A 249 -9.34 -2.92 13.76
N ARG A 250 -10.34 -2.14 13.32
CA ARG A 250 -11.59 -1.82 14.03
C ARG A 250 -12.76 -2.67 13.49
N TYR A 251 -13.87 -2.03 13.11
CA TYR A 251 -15.03 -2.68 12.52
C TYR A 251 -14.64 -3.41 11.22
N GLY A 252 -15.04 -4.67 11.08
CA GLY A 252 -14.73 -5.46 9.90
C GLY A 252 -13.38 -6.17 9.91
N ALA A 253 -12.66 -6.17 11.05
CA ALA A 253 -11.38 -6.88 11.21
C ALA A 253 -11.43 -8.38 10.83
N GLN A 254 -12.62 -9.01 10.84
CA GLN A 254 -12.81 -10.39 10.38
C GLN A 254 -12.71 -10.59 8.86
N PHE A 255 -12.79 -9.53 8.05
CA PHE A 255 -12.55 -9.59 6.60
C PHE A 255 -11.06 -9.45 6.25
N TRP A 256 -10.29 -8.83 7.15
CA TRP A 256 -8.84 -8.66 7.04
C TRP A 256 -8.11 -9.96 7.42
N SER A 257 -7.85 -10.82 6.43
CA SER A 257 -7.04 -12.04 6.61
C SER A 257 -5.56 -11.72 6.87
N SER A 258 -4.78 -12.72 7.28
CA SER A 258 -3.34 -12.62 7.51
C SER A 258 -2.61 -12.04 6.28
N GLU A 259 -2.99 -12.47 5.09
CA GLU A 259 -2.38 -12.09 3.81
C GLU A 259 -2.70 -10.63 3.46
N ALA A 260 -3.94 -10.19 3.72
CA ALA A 260 -4.35 -8.80 3.51
C ALA A 260 -3.61 -7.83 4.46
N ARG A 261 -3.38 -8.23 5.71
CA ARG A 261 -2.63 -7.43 6.70
C ARG A 261 -1.14 -7.36 6.33
N ALA A 262 -0.52 -8.51 6.06
CA ALA A 262 0.88 -8.58 5.63
C ALA A 262 1.13 -7.83 4.31
N ALA A 263 0.17 -7.83 3.39
CA ALA A 263 0.25 -7.04 2.15
C ALA A 263 0.19 -5.52 2.43
N LEU A 264 -0.69 -5.06 3.33
CA LEU A 264 -0.76 -3.65 3.73
C LEU A 264 0.52 -3.20 4.46
N GLU A 265 1.02 -4.02 5.38
CA GLU A 265 2.28 -3.78 6.09
C GLU A 265 3.48 -3.74 5.13
N SER A 266 3.57 -4.68 4.18
CA SER A 266 4.62 -4.70 3.14
C SER A 266 4.58 -3.45 2.26
N VAL A 267 3.39 -2.97 1.89
CA VAL A 267 3.21 -1.72 1.14
C VAL A 267 3.63 -0.52 1.97
N ALA A 268 3.24 -0.44 3.24
CA ALA A 268 3.60 0.65 4.14
C ALA A 268 5.11 0.70 4.43
N THR A 269 5.75 -0.46 4.59
CA THR A 269 7.22 -0.59 4.65
C THR A 269 7.88 -0.14 3.35
N THR A 270 7.31 -0.50 2.19
CA THR A 270 7.81 -0.03 0.90
C THR A 270 7.69 1.50 0.75
N LEU A 271 6.57 2.08 1.21
CA LEU A 271 6.32 3.53 1.21
C LEU A 271 7.29 4.29 2.11
N SER A 272 7.61 3.77 3.31
CA SER A 272 8.55 4.45 4.22
C SER A 272 9.97 4.56 3.64
N THR A 273 10.38 3.67 2.72
CA THR A 273 11.66 3.80 2.01
C THR A 273 11.79 5.04 1.11
N TYR A 274 10.66 5.67 0.75
CA TYR A 274 10.65 6.93 0.00
C TYR A 274 10.82 8.15 0.91
N LEU A 275 10.49 8.06 2.20
CA LEU A 275 10.33 9.20 3.10
C LEU A 275 11.57 9.44 3.95
N VAL A 276 12.15 10.65 3.87
CA VAL A 276 13.21 11.12 4.76
C VAL A 276 12.59 12.04 5.82
N VAL A 277 12.87 11.77 7.09
CA VAL A 277 12.37 12.53 8.25
C VAL A 277 13.50 12.81 9.24
N ASP A 278 13.45 13.97 9.92
CA ASP A 278 14.47 14.37 10.90
C ASP A 278 14.35 13.64 12.26
N SER A 279 13.17 13.09 12.56
CA SER A 279 12.86 12.36 13.80
C SER A 279 12.05 11.10 13.50
N PRO A 280 12.16 10.01 14.30
CA PRO A 280 11.27 8.86 14.16
C PRO A 280 9.81 9.25 14.38
N VAL A 281 8.93 8.82 13.49
CA VAL A 281 7.48 9.08 13.54
C VAL A 281 6.72 7.77 13.43
N THR A 282 5.79 7.51 14.36
CA THR A 282 4.74 6.52 14.16
C THR A 282 3.48 7.22 13.67
N VAL A 283 2.87 6.69 12.61
CA VAL A 283 1.59 7.12 12.05
C VAL A 283 0.58 6.00 12.23
N THR A 284 -0.45 6.25 13.03
CA THR A 284 -1.44 5.24 13.43
C THR A 284 -2.71 5.40 12.58
N PHE A 285 -3.20 4.29 12.03
CA PHE A 285 -4.37 4.24 11.16
C PHE A 285 -5.48 3.40 11.77
N ASP A 286 -6.69 3.96 11.80
CA ASP A 286 -7.90 3.21 12.10
C ASP A 286 -8.39 2.48 10.83
N VAL A 287 -8.25 1.16 10.83
CA VAL A 287 -8.50 0.33 9.64
C VAL A 287 -9.84 -0.40 9.78
N THR A 288 -10.69 -0.27 8.77
CA THR A 288 -12.02 -0.87 8.73
C THR A 288 -12.19 -1.78 7.50
N GLY A 289 -13.20 -2.64 7.51
CA GLY A 289 -13.51 -3.55 6.40
C GLY A 289 -15.00 -3.78 6.20
N GLU A 290 -15.42 -3.91 4.95
CA GLU A 290 -16.72 -4.44 4.57
C GLU A 290 -16.58 -5.58 3.54
N SER A 291 -17.69 -6.27 3.26
CA SER A 291 -17.80 -7.16 2.10
C SER A 291 -19.11 -6.85 1.38
N SER A 292 -19.05 -5.87 0.47
CA SER A 292 -20.22 -5.30 -0.21
C SER A 292 -20.03 -5.35 -1.72
N SER A 293 -20.73 -6.30 -2.37
CA SER A 293 -20.80 -6.34 -3.84
C SER A 293 -21.54 -5.12 -4.42
N MET A 294 -22.38 -4.45 -3.63
CA MET A 294 -23.20 -3.30 -4.03
C MET A 294 -22.46 -1.96 -3.96
N SER A 295 -21.47 -1.84 -3.08
CA SER A 295 -20.57 -0.67 -3.07
C SER A 295 -19.73 -0.67 -4.35
N ALA A 296 -19.52 0.49 -4.97
CA ALA A 296 -18.63 0.63 -6.13
C ALA A 296 -17.16 0.72 -5.70
N THR A 297 -16.93 1.47 -4.60
CA THR A 297 -15.65 1.71 -3.94
C THR A 297 -14.91 0.41 -3.62
N LEU A 298 -13.62 0.38 -3.95
CA LEU A 298 -12.71 -0.74 -3.69
C LEU A 298 -12.04 -0.59 -2.32
N ALA A 299 -11.52 0.60 -2.06
CA ALA A 299 -10.98 1.06 -0.79
C ALA A 299 -11.17 2.59 -0.71
N SER A 300 -10.83 3.17 0.44
CA SER A 300 -10.67 4.61 0.61
C SER A 300 -9.82 4.89 1.84
N ALA A 301 -8.78 5.72 1.74
CA ALA A 301 -8.03 6.21 2.88
C ALA A 301 -7.95 7.75 2.91
N GLY A 302 -7.85 8.30 4.13
CA GLY A 302 -7.81 9.74 4.35
C GLY A 302 -7.23 10.11 5.71
N SER A 303 -7.07 11.40 5.94
CA SER A 303 -6.58 11.98 7.20
C SER A 303 -7.14 13.40 7.33
N ASP A 304 -7.61 13.76 8.53
CA ASP A 304 -8.27 15.04 8.78
C ASP A 304 -7.31 16.23 8.61
N LEU A 305 -7.87 17.43 8.39
CA LEU A 305 -7.06 18.65 8.24
C LEU A 305 -6.64 19.22 9.60
N VAL A 306 -5.39 19.69 9.69
CA VAL A 306 -4.86 20.35 10.88
C VAL A 306 -5.43 21.77 10.98
N GLY A 307 -6.56 21.88 11.68
CA GLY A 307 -7.27 23.14 11.94
C GLY A 307 -8.45 23.38 11.00
N SER A 308 -9.13 24.52 11.19
CA SER A 308 -10.34 24.89 10.44
C SER A 308 -10.39 26.37 10.02
N ASP A 309 -9.27 27.09 10.18
CA ASP A 309 -9.13 28.47 9.71
C ASP A 309 -9.03 28.54 8.17
N PRO A 310 -9.34 29.69 7.55
CA PRO A 310 -9.12 29.94 6.13
C PRO A 310 -7.63 29.79 5.75
N GLY A 311 -7.33 28.91 4.79
CA GLY A 311 -5.96 28.63 4.38
C GLY A 311 -5.78 27.36 3.55
N PHE A 312 -4.52 27.04 3.25
CA PHE A 312 -4.10 25.75 2.69
C PHE A 312 -3.52 24.92 3.83
N LEU A 313 -4.25 23.87 4.21
CA LEU A 313 -4.03 23.08 5.42
C LEU A 313 -3.40 21.72 5.10
N ARG A 314 -2.57 21.22 6.02
CA ARG A 314 -2.01 19.87 5.97
C ARG A 314 -3.03 18.85 6.47
N THR A 315 -2.94 17.60 6.02
CA THR A 315 -3.55 16.48 6.75
C THR A 315 -2.78 16.23 8.06
N VAL A 316 -3.38 15.55 9.03
CA VAL A 316 -2.71 15.14 10.28
C VAL A 316 -1.50 14.24 9.98
N VAL A 317 -1.66 13.24 9.12
CA VAL A 317 -0.55 12.38 8.62
C VAL A 317 0.58 13.21 8.02
N GLN A 318 0.25 14.15 7.13
CA GLN A 318 1.23 15.03 6.50
C GLN A 318 1.93 15.92 7.54
N ASN A 319 1.21 16.50 8.50
CA ASN A 319 1.82 17.29 9.55
C ASN A 319 2.77 16.46 10.43
N LYS A 320 2.35 15.28 10.86
CA LYS A 320 3.11 14.42 11.76
C LYS A 320 4.39 13.91 11.12
N ILE A 321 4.35 13.50 9.84
CA ILE A 321 5.54 13.13 9.07
C ILE A 321 6.47 14.33 8.85
N LEU A 322 5.94 15.49 8.43
CA LEU A 322 6.75 16.67 8.09
C LEU A 322 7.32 17.45 9.28
N THR A 323 6.87 17.20 10.51
CA THR A 323 7.26 18.00 11.68
C THR A 323 7.61 17.21 12.93
N GLY A 324 7.30 15.90 12.97
CA GLY A 324 7.32 15.10 14.19
C GLY A 324 6.25 15.48 15.22
N ALA A 325 5.43 16.50 14.95
CA ALA A 325 4.40 16.98 15.87
C ALA A 325 3.05 16.30 15.59
N ASP A 326 2.58 15.59 16.61
CA ASP A 326 1.20 15.15 16.77
C ASP A 326 0.24 16.36 16.82
N ALA A 327 -0.90 16.25 16.12
CA ALA A 327 -1.89 17.31 15.94
C ALA A 327 -3.31 16.93 16.39
N ASN A 328 -3.55 15.66 16.74
CA ASN A 328 -4.85 15.09 17.11
C ASN A 328 -4.79 14.28 18.43
N GLY A 329 -3.61 13.88 18.91
CA GLY A 329 -3.41 13.31 20.23
C GLY A 329 -3.55 11.80 20.27
N ALA A 330 -4.63 11.33 20.89
CA ALA A 330 -4.90 9.90 21.08
C ALA A 330 -5.75 9.26 19.95
N ASP A 331 -6.27 10.08 19.04
CA ASP A 331 -7.02 9.63 17.88
C ASP A 331 -6.07 9.12 16.78
N ALA A 332 -6.56 8.28 15.86
CA ALA A 332 -5.77 7.81 14.73
C ALA A 332 -5.45 8.97 13.77
N ASP A 333 -4.22 9.02 13.25
CA ASP A 333 -3.74 10.05 12.33
C ASP A 333 -4.47 10.03 10.99
N GLY A 334 -4.87 8.83 10.57
CA GLY A 334 -5.66 8.61 9.37
C GLY A 334 -6.59 7.41 9.50
N THR A 335 -7.40 7.20 8.48
CA THR A 335 -8.35 6.10 8.39
C THR A 335 -8.18 5.35 7.08
N ILE A 336 -8.50 4.05 7.10
CA ILE A 336 -8.56 3.19 5.92
C ILE A 336 -9.87 2.41 5.98
N SER A 337 -10.60 2.37 4.87
CA SER A 337 -11.74 1.48 4.64
C SER A 337 -11.48 0.61 3.42
N TRP A 338 -11.91 -0.66 3.48
CA TRP A 338 -11.60 -1.64 2.43
C TRP A 338 -12.78 -2.57 2.15
N ASN A 339 -13.09 -2.78 0.87
CA ASN A 339 -14.20 -3.60 0.42
C ASN A 339 -13.72 -4.97 -0.09
N PHE A 340 -13.86 -5.99 0.74
CA PHE A 340 -13.62 -7.39 0.41
C PHE A 340 -14.82 -8.04 -0.32
N GLY A 341 -15.77 -7.24 -0.81
CA GLY A 341 -16.83 -7.63 -1.76
C GLY A 341 -16.33 -7.65 -3.22
N ARG A 342 -15.04 -7.95 -3.40
CA ARG A 342 -14.25 -7.91 -4.63
C ARG A 342 -13.20 -9.01 -4.58
N THR A 343 -12.82 -9.55 -5.74
CA THR A 343 -11.75 -10.54 -5.83
C THR A 343 -10.40 -9.83 -5.87
N TRP A 344 -9.67 -9.91 -4.78
CA TRP A 344 -8.33 -9.35 -4.63
C TRP A 344 -7.24 -10.39 -4.91
N ASP A 345 -6.05 -9.93 -5.29
CA ASP A 345 -4.80 -10.68 -5.13
C ASP A 345 -3.83 -9.88 -4.26
N TYR A 346 -3.18 -10.58 -3.33
CA TYR A 346 -2.25 -9.99 -2.35
C TYR A 346 -0.77 -10.21 -2.72
N GLY A 347 -0.50 -11.03 -3.74
CA GLY A 347 0.81 -11.58 -4.05
C GLY A 347 1.55 -10.84 -5.16
N ARG A 348 2.42 -11.57 -5.88
CA ARG A 348 3.22 -11.07 -6.99
C ARG A 348 2.47 -11.04 -8.32
N THR A 349 1.63 -12.04 -8.56
CA THR A 349 1.05 -12.38 -9.86
C THR A 349 -0.46 -12.24 -9.78
N VAL A 350 -0.95 -11.03 -10.03
CA VAL A 350 -2.38 -10.71 -10.08
C VAL A 350 -2.94 -11.17 -11.42
N ALA A 351 -3.95 -12.03 -11.43
CA ALA A 351 -4.61 -12.44 -12.66
C ALA A 351 -5.52 -11.32 -13.23
N ASP A 352 -5.73 -11.32 -14.54
CA ASP A 352 -6.49 -10.31 -15.30
C ASP A 352 -7.97 -10.13 -14.87
N ASN A 353 -8.45 -10.94 -13.92
CA ASN A 353 -9.79 -10.88 -13.33
C ASN A 353 -9.81 -10.59 -11.81
N GLN A 354 -8.67 -10.21 -11.22
CA GLN A 354 -8.50 -9.82 -9.82
C GLN A 354 -8.01 -8.36 -9.71
N TYR A 355 -8.30 -7.70 -8.59
CA TYR A 355 -7.70 -6.40 -8.27
C TYR A 355 -6.36 -6.56 -7.54
N ASP A 356 -5.38 -5.73 -7.88
CA ASP A 356 -4.06 -5.70 -7.25
C ASP A 356 -4.11 -4.98 -5.89
N PHE A 357 -4.21 -5.74 -4.79
CA PHE A 357 -4.35 -5.19 -3.45
C PHE A 357 -3.21 -4.23 -3.09
N GLN A 358 -1.98 -4.60 -3.42
CA GLN A 358 -0.81 -3.79 -3.07
C GLN A 358 -0.72 -2.51 -3.91
N SER A 359 -1.19 -2.54 -5.17
CA SER A 359 -1.32 -1.35 -6.01
C SER A 359 -2.33 -0.37 -5.41
N THR A 360 -3.53 -0.85 -5.06
CA THR A 360 -4.54 -0.01 -4.41
C THR A 360 -4.05 0.49 -3.05
N ALA A 361 -3.43 -0.34 -2.22
CA ALA A 361 -3.00 0.07 -0.88
C ALA A 361 -1.93 1.19 -0.92
N MET A 362 -1.04 1.18 -1.92
CA MET A 362 -0.05 2.25 -2.09
C MET A 362 -0.71 3.56 -2.55
N HIS A 363 -1.71 3.46 -3.44
CA HIS A 363 -2.51 4.59 -3.92
C HIS A 363 -3.31 5.24 -2.78
N GLU A 364 -4.03 4.43 -2.00
CA GLU A 364 -4.81 4.89 -0.85
C GLU A 364 -3.92 5.60 0.19
N LEU A 365 -2.76 5.02 0.53
CA LEU A 365 -1.83 5.66 1.47
C LEU A 365 -1.33 7.01 0.95
N LEU A 366 -1.16 7.22 -0.36
CA LEU A 366 -0.78 8.54 -0.89
C LEU A 366 -1.87 9.61 -0.72
N HIS A 367 -3.16 9.27 -0.73
CA HIS A 367 -4.22 10.22 -0.34
C HIS A 367 -3.99 10.74 1.09
N THR A 368 -3.60 9.86 2.02
CA THR A 368 -3.31 10.23 3.43
C THR A 368 -2.11 11.18 3.54
N LEU A 369 -1.09 10.99 2.68
CA LEU A 369 0.06 11.90 2.55
C LEU A 369 -0.31 13.25 1.90
N GLY A 370 -1.52 13.42 1.38
CA GLY A 370 -2.02 14.68 0.84
C GLY A 370 -2.12 14.77 -0.69
N PHE A 371 -2.13 13.64 -1.42
CA PHE A 371 -2.74 13.59 -2.76
C PHE A 371 -4.27 13.73 -2.64
N LEU A 372 -4.75 14.88 -2.19
CA LEU A 372 -6.13 15.05 -1.74
C LEU A 372 -6.60 16.48 -2.05
N SER A 373 -7.72 16.63 -2.75
CA SER A 373 -8.39 17.90 -2.94
C SER A 373 -9.59 18.04 -2.01
N ASN A 374 -9.79 19.23 -1.44
CA ASN A 374 -11.00 19.58 -0.67
C ASN A 374 -12.05 20.30 -1.55
N THR A 375 -12.01 20.10 -2.87
CA THR A 375 -12.97 20.70 -3.81
C THR A 375 -14.23 19.84 -3.98
N ASP A 376 -15.38 20.49 -4.07
CA ASP A 376 -16.67 19.90 -4.44
C ASP A 376 -16.99 20.27 -5.91
N ARG A 377 -18.06 19.69 -6.46
CA ARG A 377 -18.56 19.88 -7.83
C ARG A 377 -18.66 21.36 -8.24
N PRO A 378 -18.59 21.66 -9.55
CA PRO A 378 -18.71 23.01 -10.11
C PRO A 378 -19.77 23.90 -9.44
N GLY A 379 -19.32 25.01 -8.85
CA GLY A 379 -20.19 25.99 -8.19
C GLY A 379 -20.54 25.71 -6.73
N ALA A 380 -20.14 24.57 -6.15
CA ALA A 380 -20.27 24.32 -4.70
C ALA A 380 -19.09 24.88 -3.88
N ASN A 381 -17.93 25.10 -4.52
CA ASN A 381 -16.70 25.64 -3.95
C ASN A 381 -16.88 27.06 -3.36
N THR A 382 -17.34 27.09 -2.11
CA THR A 382 -17.68 28.31 -1.34
C THR A 382 -16.95 28.39 0.00
N GLY A 383 -16.18 27.35 0.35
CA GLY A 383 -15.27 27.36 1.49
C GLY A 383 -14.07 28.29 1.29
N LEU A 384 -13.24 28.38 2.32
CA LEU A 384 -11.98 29.14 2.33
C LEU A 384 -10.81 28.30 2.89
N SER A 385 -11.04 27.01 3.14
CA SER A 385 -10.08 26.08 3.73
C SER A 385 -9.92 24.90 2.78
N TRP A 386 -8.68 24.67 2.36
CA TRP A 386 -8.30 23.79 1.26
C TRP A 386 -7.10 22.94 1.69
N THR A 387 -6.69 21.93 0.94
CA THR A 387 -5.46 21.20 1.23
C THR A 387 -4.20 21.94 0.75
N VAL A 388 -3.01 21.49 1.13
CA VAL A 388 -1.75 21.98 0.49
C VAL A 388 -1.73 21.65 -1.01
N PHE A 389 -2.30 20.52 -1.44
CA PHE A 389 -2.42 20.15 -2.85
C PHE A 389 -3.27 21.17 -3.63
N ASP A 390 -4.39 21.60 -3.06
CA ASP A 390 -5.29 22.60 -3.66
C ASP A 390 -4.58 23.94 -3.95
N SER A 391 -3.53 24.28 -3.19
CA SER A 391 -2.74 25.51 -3.40
C SER A 391 -2.02 25.56 -4.75
N TYR A 392 -1.78 24.38 -5.35
CA TYR A 392 -1.12 24.23 -6.64
C TYR A 392 -2.10 24.07 -7.82
N LEU A 393 -3.42 24.18 -7.61
CA LEU A 393 -4.39 24.02 -8.70
C LEU A 393 -4.32 25.19 -9.69
N VAL A 394 -3.98 24.86 -10.94
CA VAL A 394 -3.83 25.81 -12.04
C VAL A 394 -4.59 25.37 -13.29
N THR A 395 -4.84 26.33 -14.18
CA THR A 395 -5.22 26.05 -15.57
C THR A 395 -4.02 25.53 -16.38
N SER A 396 -4.28 25.05 -17.60
CA SER A 396 -3.24 24.69 -18.60
C SER A 396 -2.21 25.79 -18.87
N GLY A 397 -2.57 27.06 -18.64
CA GLY A 397 -1.69 28.21 -18.74
C GLY A 397 -0.98 28.61 -17.43
N GLY A 398 -1.01 27.76 -16.40
CA GLY A 398 -0.38 28.04 -15.10
C GLY A 398 -1.09 29.11 -14.25
N THR A 399 -2.35 29.45 -14.57
CA THR A 399 -3.10 30.44 -13.78
C THR A 399 -3.79 29.76 -12.59
N ALA A 400 -3.47 30.19 -11.37
CA ALA A 400 -4.10 29.67 -10.14
C ALA A 400 -5.62 29.85 -10.15
N VAL A 401 -6.34 28.82 -9.66
CA VAL A 401 -7.81 28.81 -9.63
C VAL A 401 -8.42 29.17 -8.27
N ILE A 402 -7.62 29.11 -7.21
CA ILE A 402 -7.93 29.65 -5.88
C ILE A 402 -7.12 30.94 -5.68
N GLY A 403 -7.77 32.01 -5.21
CA GLY A 403 -7.14 33.30 -4.95
C GLY A 403 -6.28 33.31 -3.69
N GLY A 404 -5.40 34.31 -3.56
CA GLY A 404 -4.62 34.56 -2.34
C GLY A 404 -5.44 35.02 -1.12
N ASP A 405 -6.75 35.18 -1.29
CA ASP A 405 -7.77 35.36 -0.24
C ASP A 405 -8.55 34.06 0.05
N TYR A 406 -8.01 32.93 -0.42
CA TYR A 406 -8.56 31.57 -0.38
C TYR A 406 -9.93 31.39 -1.04
N ARG A 407 -10.35 32.28 -1.95
CA ARG A 407 -11.61 32.12 -2.69
C ARG A 407 -11.41 31.35 -3.99
N TRP A 408 -12.27 30.36 -4.22
CA TRP A 408 -12.38 29.70 -5.52
C TRP A 408 -12.86 30.68 -6.60
N ASN A 409 -12.15 30.76 -7.73
CA ASN A 409 -12.56 31.57 -8.87
C ASN A 409 -13.54 30.78 -9.76
N SER A 410 -14.82 31.11 -9.64
CA SER A 410 -15.93 30.45 -10.34
C SER A 410 -15.87 30.51 -11.87
N ALA A 411 -15.00 31.34 -12.47
CA ALA A 411 -14.71 31.29 -13.90
C ALA A 411 -14.18 29.90 -14.35
N TYR A 412 -13.44 29.21 -13.46
CA TYR A 412 -12.84 27.90 -13.74
C TYR A 412 -13.74 26.71 -13.37
N ASN A 413 -15.02 26.95 -13.04
CA ASN A 413 -16.02 25.89 -12.82
C ASN A 413 -16.13 24.93 -14.03
N THR A 414 -15.83 25.38 -15.25
CA THR A 414 -15.84 24.50 -16.45
C THR A 414 -14.58 23.65 -16.57
N ASN A 415 -13.43 24.12 -16.07
CA ASN A 415 -12.18 23.36 -16.05
C ASN A 415 -12.27 22.11 -15.16
N MET A 416 -13.06 22.16 -14.09
CA MET A 416 -13.34 20.99 -13.24
C MET A 416 -14.02 19.83 -13.99
N LEU A 417 -14.59 20.09 -15.18
CA LEU A 417 -15.25 19.12 -16.06
C LEU A 417 -14.48 18.88 -17.37
N GLY A 418 -13.17 19.13 -17.39
CA GLY A 418 -12.32 19.01 -18.59
C GLY A 418 -12.45 20.17 -19.59
N GLY A 419 -13.27 21.18 -19.28
CA GLY A 419 -13.39 22.40 -20.09
C GLY A 419 -12.04 23.14 -20.18
N SER A 420 -11.77 23.77 -21.33
CA SER A 420 -10.51 24.50 -21.57
C SER A 420 -9.21 23.69 -21.34
N GLY A 421 -9.29 22.35 -21.40
CA GLY A 421 -8.18 21.42 -21.16
C GLY A 421 -8.17 20.77 -19.77
N GLY A 422 -9.08 21.14 -18.87
CA GLY A 422 -9.14 20.60 -17.51
C GLY A 422 -8.41 21.48 -16.48
N LEU A 423 -8.07 20.87 -15.34
CA LEU A 423 -7.21 21.43 -14.30
C LEU A 423 -5.92 20.64 -14.19
N TYR A 424 -4.92 21.27 -13.59
CA TYR A 424 -3.55 20.78 -13.54
C TYR A 424 -2.93 21.08 -12.18
N PHE A 425 -2.00 20.23 -11.75
CA PHE A 425 -1.12 20.50 -10.61
C PHE A 425 0.08 21.32 -11.09
N GLY A 426 0.25 22.51 -10.50
CA GLY A 426 1.23 23.52 -10.89
C GLY A 426 2.43 23.67 -9.95
N GLY A 427 2.68 22.69 -9.07
CA GLY A 427 3.83 22.71 -8.17
C GLY A 427 5.17 22.71 -8.94
N PRO A 428 6.18 23.46 -8.47
CA PRO A 428 7.40 23.71 -9.24
C PRO A 428 8.24 22.45 -9.53
N ASN A 429 8.32 21.49 -8.61
CA ASN A 429 9.07 20.26 -8.82
C ASN A 429 8.31 19.34 -9.79
N ALA A 430 7.00 19.16 -9.61
CA ALA A 430 6.14 18.39 -10.51
C ALA A 430 6.13 18.96 -11.93
N VAL A 431 6.10 20.30 -12.06
CA VAL A 431 6.22 21.01 -13.34
C VAL A 431 7.59 20.76 -13.99
N ALA A 432 8.67 20.75 -13.22
CA ALA A 432 10.01 20.44 -13.74
C ALA A 432 10.16 18.97 -14.16
N ALA A 433 9.55 18.03 -13.41
CA ALA A 433 9.60 16.60 -13.68
C ALA A 433 8.75 16.18 -14.89
N TYR A 434 7.62 16.85 -15.13
CA TYR A 434 6.72 16.57 -16.27
C TYR A 434 7.01 17.44 -17.51
N GLY A 435 7.61 18.62 -17.34
CA GLY A 435 7.86 19.59 -18.42
C GLY A 435 6.75 20.63 -18.61
N GLY A 436 5.83 20.76 -17.65
CA GLY A 436 4.67 21.66 -17.66
C GLY A 436 3.71 21.32 -16.51
N PRO A 437 2.59 22.04 -16.34
CA PRO A 437 1.55 21.67 -15.37
C PRO A 437 1.08 20.22 -15.59
N VAL A 438 0.92 19.45 -14.51
CA VAL A 438 0.59 18.01 -14.57
C VAL A 438 -0.93 17.83 -14.70
N PRO A 439 -1.46 17.16 -15.73
CA PRO A 439 -2.91 17.02 -15.93
C PRO A 439 -3.61 16.25 -14.82
N LEU A 440 -4.72 16.81 -14.31
CA LEU A 440 -5.55 16.20 -13.27
C LEU A 440 -6.88 15.68 -13.82
N TYR A 441 -7.35 14.58 -13.22
CA TYR A 441 -8.62 13.94 -13.55
C TYR A 441 -9.78 14.91 -13.31
N THR A 442 -10.35 15.41 -14.41
CA THR A 442 -11.46 16.37 -14.42
C THR A 442 -12.60 15.83 -15.28
N PRO A 443 -13.32 14.80 -14.79
CA PRO A 443 -14.34 14.08 -15.55
C PRO A 443 -15.59 14.92 -15.80
N SER A 444 -16.37 14.51 -16.80
CA SER A 444 -17.70 15.05 -17.07
C SER A 444 -18.68 13.87 -17.25
N PRO A 445 -19.62 13.63 -16.32
CA PRO A 445 -19.91 14.42 -15.12
C PRO A 445 -18.79 14.40 -14.07
N TRP A 446 -18.85 15.34 -13.11
CA TRP A 446 -18.01 15.35 -11.91
C TRP A 446 -18.18 14.06 -11.12
N ASP A 447 -17.07 13.50 -10.65
CA ASP A 447 -17.02 12.30 -9.81
C ASP A 447 -16.48 12.65 -8.41
N ALA A 448 -17.20 12.29 -7.36
CA ALA A 448 -16.92 12.76 -6.01
C ALA A 448 -15.87 11.88 -5.30
N GLY A 449 -14.89 12.51 -4.64
CA GLY A 449 -13.69 11.83 -4.14
C GLY A 449 -12.60 11.69 -5.21
N SER A 450 -12.98 11.22 -6.41
CA SER A 450 -12.05 10.99 -7.52
C SER A 450 -11.55 12.27 -8.20
N SER A 451 -12.44 13.24 -8.48
CA SER A 451 -12.07 14.42 -9.29
C SER A 451 -11.02 15.28 -8.59
N ILE A 452 -10.05 15.77 -9.37
CA ILE A 452 -8.94 16.65 -8.95
C ILE A 452 -7.90 16.02 -8.00
N SER A 453 -8.28 15.10 -7.11
CA SER A 453 -7.35 14.33 -6.26
C SER A 453 -6.46 13.34 -7.03
N HIS A 454 -6.70 13.16 -8.34
CA HIS A 454 -6.05 12.17 -9.21
C HIS A 454 -5.44 12.78 -10.47
N LEU A 455 -4.48 12.07 -11.05
CA LEU A 455 -3.87 12.35 -12.35
C LEU A 455 -4.79 11.90 -13.49
N ASP A 456 -4.71 12.60 -14.64
CA ASP A 456 -5.65 12.39 -15.76
C ASP A 456 -5.50 11.04 -16.48
N ASP A 457 -6.56 10.23 -16.42
CA ASP A 457 -6.73 8.93 -17.09
C ASP A 457 -6.67 8.96 -18.63
N ARG A 458 -6.61 10.13 -19.28
CA ARG A 458 -6.40 10.24 -20.73
C ARG A 458 -4.93 10.48 -21.08
N THR A 459 -4.20 11.17 -20.21
CA THR A 459 -2.76 11.45 -20.34
C THR A 459 -1.92 10.25 -19.88
N PHE A 460 -2.30 9.64 -18.76
CA PHE A 460 -1.52 8.60 -18.09
C PHE A 460 -2.17 7.23 -18.32
N THR A 461 -1.76 6.55 -19.40
CA THR A 461 -2.38 5.30 -19.87
C THR A 461 -1.35 4.24 -20.25
N GLY A 462 -1.73 2.97 -20.15
CA GLY A 462 -0.89 1.83 -20.54
C GLY A 462 0.45 1.80 -19.81
N SER A 463 1.57 1.68 -20.53
CA SER A 463 2.91 1.75 -19.92
C SER A 463 3.28 3.13 -19.34
N ASN A 464 2.42 4.15 -19.49
CA ASN A 464 2.53 5.45 -18.84
C ASN A 464 1.39 5.69 -17.82
N GLN A 465 0.67 4.66 -17.38
CA GLN A 465 -0.17 4.73 -16.18
C GLN A 465 0.67 5.15 -14.97
N LYS A 466 0.00 5.70 -13.96
CA LYS A 466 0.52 6.22 -12.71
C LYS A 466 -0.14 5.50 -11.56
N LEU A 467 0.42 5.63 -10.36
CA LEU A 467 -0.19 5.08 -9.16
C LEU A 467 -1.47 5.87 -8.83
N MET A 468 -1.43 7.20 -8.97
CA MET A 468 -2.55 8.12 -8.69
C MET A 468 -3.42 8.43 -9.91
N ASN A 469 -3.54 7.49 -10.86
CA ASN A 469 -4.65 7.48 -11.82
C ASN A 469 -5.98 7.24 -11.08
N ALA A 470 -7.10 7.77 -11.58
CA ALA A 470 -8.42 7.51 -10.98
C ALA A 470 -8.99 6.14 -11.41
N VAL A 471 -8.58 5.64 -12.58
CA VAL A 471 -8.91 4.28 -13.01
C VAL A 471 -8.01 3.24 -12.33
N VAL A 472 -8.65 2.29 -11.64
CA VAL A 472 -8.02 1.08 -11.10
C VAL A 472 -8.48 -0.11 -11.94
N ASP A 473 -7.57 -0.64 -12.77
CA ASP A 473 -7.82 -1.79 -13.63
C ASP A 473 -7.76 -3.14 -12.88
N LEU A 474 -8.28 -4.18 -13.52
CA LEU A 474 -8.03 -5.58 -13.13
C LEU A 474 -6.68 -6.06 -13.68
N GLY A 475 -6.07 -7.04 -13.02
CA GLY A 475 -4.71 -7.48 -13.29
C GLY A 475 -3.67 -6.68 -12.52
N ARG A 476 -2.42 -6.77 -12.97
CA ARG A 476 -1.24 -6.29 -12.22
C ARG A 476 -1.03 -4.77 -12.36
N GLY A 477 -1.31 -4.02 -11.29
CA GLY A 477 -1.29 -2.55 -11.25
C GLY A 477 0.09 -1.91 -10.99
N VAL A 478 0.13 -0.58 -10.90
CA VAL A 478 1.35 0.19 -10.60
C VAL A 478 1.67 0.10 -9.10
N ARG A 479 2.84 -0.45 -8.73
CA ARG A 479 3.33 -0.53 -7.32
C ARG A 479 4.58 0.34 -7.04
N ILE A 480 4.86 1.32 -7.90
CA ILE A 480 6.04 2.19 -7.80
C ILE A 480 5.58 3.64 -7.98
N ILE A 481 5.97 4.52 -7.06
CA ILE A 481 5.70 5.96 -7.16
C ILE A 481 6.59 6.53 -8.27
N SER A 482 5.99 7.08 -9.32
CA SER A 482 6.73 7.55 -10.50
C SER A 482 7.43 8.90 -10.26
N PRO A 483 8.37 9.32 -11.12
CA PRO A 483 9.10 10.58 -10.93
C PRO A 483 8.24 11.84 -10.81
N VAL A 484 7.06 11.89 -11.46
CA VAL A 484 6.14 13.02 -11.33
C VAL A 484 5.37 12.98 -10.01
N GLU A 485 5.06 11.79 -9.48
CA GLU A 485 4.38 11.65 -8.18
C GLU A 485 5.33 11.88 -7.00
N VAL A 486 6.59 11.46 -7.13
CA VAL A 486 7.71 11.86 -6.27
C VAL A 486 7.80 13.39 -6.21
N ALA A 487 7.80 14.05 -7.36
CA ALA A 487 7.92 15.51 -7.43
C ALA A 487 6.66 16.26 -6.89
N ILE A 488 5.46 15.67 -6.98
CA ILE A 488 4.26 16.19 -6.31
C ILE A 488 4.40 16.11 -4.78
N LEU A 489 4.95 15.02 -4.24
CA LEU A 489 5.24 14.91 -2.80
C LEU A 489 6.32 15.92 -2.36
N GLU A 490 7.33 16.19 -3.18
CA GLU A 490 8.32 17.25 -2.93
C GLU A 490 7.65 18.64 -2.88
N ASP A 491 6.69 18.92 -3.77
CA ASP A 491 5.88 20.16 -3.74
C ASP A 491 4.93 20.25 -2.54
N LEU A 492 4.41 19.11 -2.05
CA LEU A 492 3.68 19.02 -0.77
C LEU A 492 4.59 19.20 0.46
N GLY A 493 5.91 19.22 0.27
CA GLY A 493 6.92 19.54 1.28
C GLY A 493 7.68 18.33 1.84
N TYR A 494 7.50 17.12 1.30
CA TYR A 494 8.26 15.94 1.74
C TYR A 494 9.69 15.96 1.22
N THR A 495 10.66 15.65 2.08
CA THR A 495 12.00 15.25 1.64
C THR A 495 11.94 13.78 1.25
N LEU A 496 12.26 13.46 -0.01
CA LEU A 496 12.24 12.09 -0.50
C LEU A 496 13.64 11.51 -0.74
N THR A 497 13.77 10.20 -0.51
CA THR A 497 15.00 9.44 -0.75
C THR A 497 15.33 9.46 -2.26
N PRO A 498 16.48 10.01 -2.68
CA PRO A 498 16.80 10.15 -4.10
C PRO A 498 16.82 8.81 -4.84
N GLY A 499 16.01 8.70 -5.88
CA GLY A 499 15.99 7.50 -6.72
C GLY A 499 17.32 7.29 -7.44
N THR A 500 17.70 6.02 -7.65
CA THR A 500 18.91 5.57 -8.36
C THR A 500 18.98 5.97 -9.85
N GLY A 501 17.98 6.71 -10.34
CA GLY A 501 17.77 7.08 -11.74
C GLY A 501 17.90 8.56 -12.10
N SER A 502 18.68 9.37 -11.37
CA SER A 502 19.10 10.72 -11.84
C SER A 502 20.40 11.25 -11.22
N VAL A 503 21.46 10.43 -11.17
CA VAL A 503 22.83 10.95 -11.00
C VAL A 503 23.26 11.61 -12.31
N ALA A 504 22.78 12.84 -12.52
CA ALA A 504 23.30 13.72 -13.57
C ALA A 504 24.76 14.02 -13.26
N TRP A 505 25.69 13.38 -13.99
CA TRP A 505 27.12 13.55 -13.79
C TRP A 505 27.54 15.01 -14.01
N ALA A 506 27.65 15.74 -12.91
CA ALA A 506 28.26 17.06 -12.85
C ALA A 506 29.78 16.93 -13.05
N LEU A 507 30.18 16.63 -14.29
CA LEU A 507 31.57 16.60 -14.72
C LEU A 507 32.16 18.00 -14.62
N ILE A 508 32.77 18.30 -13.47
CA ILE A 508 33.54 19.52 -13.24
C ILE A 508 34.71 19.53 -14.22
N GLY A 509 34.52 20.23 -15.34
CA GLY A 509 35.44 20.28 -16.46
C GLY A 509 36.72 21.05 -16.14
N VAL A 510 37.65 20.44 -15.42
CA VAL A 510 38.99 20.98 -15.19
C VAL A 510 39.80 20.90 -16.49
N VAL A 511 39.60 21.89 -17.36
CA VAL A 511 40.31 22.01 -18.64
C VAL A 511 41.79 22.32 -18.39
N PHE A 512 42.61 21.27 -18.29
CA PHE A 512 44.06 21.40 -18.34
C PHE A 512 44.51 21.87 -19.72
N ILE A 513 44.65 23.19 -19.90
CA ILE A 513 45.21 23.81 -21.10
C ILE A 513 46.70 23.44 -21.21
N ARG A 514 46.98 22.29 -21.81
CA ARG A 514 48.35 21.79 -22.07
C ARG A 514 48.99 22.60 -23.19
N ARG A 515 49.45 23.81 -22.85
CA ARG A 515 50.04 24.82 -23.73
C ARG A 515 51.22 24.27 -24.54
N ARG A 516 50.93 23.73 -25.72
CA ARG A 516 51.90 23.10 -26.62
C ARG A 516 52.87 24.16 -27.14
N ARG A 517 54.08 24.23 -26.58
CA ARG A 517 55.18 25.04 -27.15
C ARG A 517 55.40 24.57 -28.58
N ARG A 518 55.29 25.47 -29.56
CA ARG A 518 55.97 25.28 -30.84
C ARG A 518 57.48 25.29 -30.57
N ARG A 519 58.18 24.36 -31.18
CA ARG A 519 59.53 24.60 -31.67
C ARG A 519 59.42 24.76 -33.18
N ASP A 520 60.34 25.56 -33.70
CA ASP A 520 60.61 25.79 -35.13
C ASP A 520 59.46 26.47 -35.90
#